data_AF-A0A7C9EB11-F1
#
_entry.id   AF-A0A7C9EB11-F1
#
_cell.length_a   1.000
_cell.length_b   1.000
_cell.length_c   1.000
_cell.angle_alpha   90.00
_cell.angle_beta   90.00
_cell.angle_gamma   90.00
#
_symmetry.space_group_name_H-M   'P 1'
#
loop_
_entity.id
_entity.type
_entity.pdbx_description
1 polymer ?
#
loop_
_entity_poly.entity_id
_entity_poly.type
_entity_poly.pdbx_seq_one_letter_code
_entity_poly.pdbx_strand_id
1 'polypeptide(L)'
;ILAVYAWVDPETGYCQGMSDLLSPFVVLFENDADAFWCFEMLLRRTRENFRMEGETGVMKQLQSLWHILKLIDREMFAHLSQIGAESLHFAFRMLLVLFRRELSFNDSLCMWEMMWAADFDESLATNLAQNCLEPLAVQVPHDLSPDGEERKETEEGSSKSSGHAKHAGVEHDDDAVMKILTSNHSFCGLTRNFWSRNERIHFRNVCTTSRSREDALPVFCAAAILILNRYKIMKETHSIDDLIKIFNDNLLKIKVRRCIRTAIKLRKKYFYKLVKKNNPSPQTGSVNW
;
A
#
# COMPACT_ATOMS: atom_id res chain seq x y z
N ILE A 1 -12.75 -1.90 -6.29
CA ILE A 1 -11.34 -2.17 -5.88
C ILE A 1 -11.22 -2.89 -4.52
N LEU A 2 -11.59 -2.29 -3.37
CA LEU A 2 -11.40 -2.94 -2.06
C LEU A 2 -12.08 -4.32 -1.93
N ALA A 3 -13.31 -4.45 -2.44
CA ALA A 3 -14.01 -5.73 -2.46
C ALA A 3 -13.25 -6.80 -3.28
N VAL A 4 -12.66 -6.39 -4.41
CA VAL A 4 -11.83 -7.28 -5.23
C VAL A 4 -10.57 -7.69 -4.46
N TYR A 5 -9.92 -6.75 -3.76
CA TYR A 5 -8.75 -7.08 -2.92
C TYR A 5 -9.11 -8.09 -1.82
N ALA A 6 -10.22 -7.88 -1.11
CA ALA A 6 -10.65 -8.80 -0.05
C ALA A 6 -10.96 -10.21 -0.58
N TRP A 7 -11.35 -10.32 -1.85
CA TRP A 7 -11.53 -11.62 -2.51
C TRP A 7 -10.20 -12.24 -2.95
N VAL A 8 -9.25 -11.41 -3.38
CA VAL A 8 -7.91 -11.81 -3.82
C VAL A 8 -7.01 -12.26 -2.67
N ASP A 9 -7.09 -11.62 -1.51
CA ASP A 9 -6.37 -11.99 -0.29
C ASP A 9 -7.35 -12.16 0.88
N PRO A 10 -8.09 -13.29 0.95
CA PRO A 10 -9.12 -13.51 1.98
C PRO A 10 -8.57 -13.56 3.41
N GLU A 11 -7.32 -13.99 3.58
CA GLU A 11 -6.66 -14.04 4.88
C GLU A 11 -6.50 -12.64 5.50
N THR A 12 -6.22 -11.63 4.67
CA THR A 12 -6.20 -10.24 5.14
C THR A 12 -7.59 -9.62 5.06
N GLY A 13 -8.35 -9.91 4.00
CA GLY A 13 -9.66 -9.33 3.74
C GLY A 13 -9.61 -7.80 3.63
N TYR A 14 -10.61 -7.14 4.19
CA TYR A 14 -10.62 -5.69 4.34
C TYR A 14 -10.39 -5.29 5.80
N CYS A 15 -9.41 -4.42 6.01
CA CYS A 15 -9.13 -3.79 7.30
C CYS A 15 -9.36 -2.29 7.22
N GLN A 16 -9.83 -1.70 8.33
CA GLN A 16 -9.90 -0.26 8.46
C GLN A 16 -8.51 0.37 8.23
N GLY A 17 -8.45 1.41 7.39
CA GLY A 17 -7.21 2.05 6.96
C GLY A 17 -6.76 1.66 5.55
N MET A 18 -7.22 0.53 5.01
CA MET A 18 -6.92 0.17 3.61
C MET A 18 -7.50 1.17 2.61
N SER A 19 -8.66 1.76 2.91
CA SER A 19 -9.26 2.82 2.09
C SER A 19 -8.41 4.10 2.05
N ASP A 20 -7.75 4.45 3.15
CA ASP A 20 -6.80 5.57 3.21
C ASP A 20 -5.60 5.32 2.27
N LEU A 21 -5.11 4.07 2.24
CA LEU A 21 -4.04 3.65 1.35
C LEU A 21 -4.46 3.59 -0.12
N LEU A 22 -5.70 3.17 -0.40
CA LEU A 22 -6.23 3.07 -1.76
C LEU A 22 -6.52 4.44 -2.39
N SER A 23 -7.06 5.38 -1.60
CA SER A 23 -7.59 6.65 -2.10
C SER A 23 -6.66 7.39 -3.08
N PRO A 24 -5.34 7.49 -2.85
CA PRO A 24 -4.45 8.15 -3.81
C PRO A 24 -4.37 7.47 -5.16
N PHE A 25 -4.44 6.15 -5.23
CA PHE A 25 -4.41 5.42 -6.50
C PHE A 25 -5.68 5.66 -7.32
N VAL A 26 -6.85 5.67 -6.66
CA VAL A 26 -8.13 5.97 -7.34
C VAL A 26 -8.16 7.38 -7.90
N VAL A 27 -7.48 8.33 -7.25
CA VAL A 27 -7.40 9.72 -7.74
C VAL A 27 -6.37 9.86 -8.87
N LEU A 28 -5.28 9.08 -8.85
CA LEU A 28 -4.19 9.19 -9.82
C LEU A 28 -4.44 8.43 -11.12
N PHE A 29 -5.14 7.30 -11.06
CA PHE A 29 -5.38 6.43 -12.21
C PHE A 29 -6.82 6.56 -12.69
N GLU A 30 -6.99 6.77 -13.99
CA GLU A 30 -8.33 6.78 -14.62
C GLU A 30 -8.96 5.39 -14.66
N ASN A 31 -8.13 4.35 -14.75
CA ASN A 31 -8.56 2.96 -14.83
C ASN A 31 -8.47 2.27 -13.45
N ASP A 32 -9.60 1.76 -12.98
CA ASP A 32 -9.71 1.02 -11.72
C ASP A 32 -8.79 -0.22 -11.67
N ALA A 33 -8.46 -0.83 -12.81
CA ALA A 33 -7.54 -1.96 -12.88
C ALA A 33 -6.10 -1.55 -12.53
N ASP A 34 -5.64 -0.41 -13.05
CA ASP A 34 -4.30 0.11 -12.75
C ASP A 34 -4.21 0.55 -11.29
N ALA A 35 -5.24 1.25 -10.80
CA ALA A 35 -5.36 1.60 -9.40
C ALA A 35 -5.33 0.36 -8.49
N PHE A 36 -6.04 -0.71 -8.88
CA PHE A 36 -6.06 -1.97 -8.15
C PHE A 36 -4.67 -2.61 -8.08
N TRP A 37 -3.95 -2.76 -9.19
CA TRP A 37 -2.65 -3.42 -9.20
C TRP A 37 -1.58 -2.62 -8.44
N CYS A 38 -1.59 -1.29 -8.53
CA CYS A 38 -0.71 -0.46 -7.71
C CYS A 38 -1.02 -0.58 -6.22
N PHE A 39 -2.31 -0.59 -5.86
CA PHE A 39 -2.76 -0.76 -4.47
C PHE A 39 -2.42 -2.15 -3.91
N GLU A 40 -2.62 -3.20 -4.69
CA GLU A 40 -2.31 -4.58 -4.31
C GLU A 40 -0.80 -4.75 -4.04
N MET A 41 0.05 -4.19 -4.91
CA MET A 41 1.51 -4.14 -4.70
C MET A 41 1.91 -3.41 -3.41
N LEU A 42 1.24 -2.30 -3.09
CA LEU A 42 1.45 -1.61 -1.81
C LEU A 42 1.07 -2.52 -0.64
N LEU A 43 -0.10 -3.16 -0.70
CA LEU A 43 -0.57 -4.03 0.38
C LEU A 43 0.30 -5.27 0.57
N ARG A 44 0.93 -5.84 -0.46
CA ARG A 44 1.92 -6.91 -0.26
C ARG A 44 3.06 -6.49 0.67
N ARG A 45 3.56 -5.26 0.51
CA ARG A 45 4.66 -4.71 1.33
C ARG A 45 4.21 -4.45 2.76
N THR A 46 2.95 -4.01 2.94
CA THR A 46 2.39 -3.67 4.26
C THR A 46 1.48 -4.74 4.83
N ARG A 47 1.41 -5.95 4.24
CA ARG A 47 0.40 -6.98 4.58
C ARG A 47 0.39 -7.33 6.06
N GLU A 48 1.57 -7.46 6.67
CA GLU A 48 1.68 -7.76 8.10
C GLU A 48 1.07 -6.69 9.00
N ASN A 49 0.96 -5.44 8.55
CA ASN A 49 0.31 -4.36 9.31
C ASN A 49 -1.19 -4.63 9.51
N PHE A 50 -1.79 -5.47 8.66
CA PHE A 50 -3.22 -5.75 8.61
C PHE A 50 -3.56 -7.18 9.07
N ARG A 51 -2.62 -7.91 9.67
CA ARG A 51 -2.90 -9.24 10.25
C ARG A 51 -3.95 -9.15 11.35
N MET A 52 -4.90 -10.08 11.32
CA MET A 52 -5.97 -10.20 12.31
C MET A 52 -5.55 -10.95 13.57
N GLU A 53 -4.62 -11.89 13.45
CA GLU A 53 -4.16 -12.72 14.57
C GLU A 53 -2.69 -12.46 14.93
N GLY A 54 -2.42 -12.43 16.24
CA GLY A 54 -1.09 -12.24 16.80
C GLY A 54 -0.59 -10.80 16.74
N GLU A 55 0.72 -10.64 16.90
CA GLU A 55 1.35 -9.33 16.87
C GLU A 55 1.41 -8.77 15.43
N THR A 56 0.80 -7.59 15.23
CA THR A 56 0.77 -6.94 13.92
C THR A 56 2.13 -6.37 13.53
N GLY A 57 2.35 -6.19 12.23
CA GLY A 57 3.55 -5.53 11.70
C GLY A 57 3.75 -4.11 12.25
N VAL A 58 2.66 -3.40 12.56
CA VAL A 58 2.74 -2.07 13.17
C VAL A 58 3.29 -2.14 14.59
N MET A 59 2.89 -3.13 15.39
CA MET A 59 3.42 -3.30 16.75
C MET A 59 4.94 -3.54 16.75
N LYS A 60 5.44 -4.37 15.82
CA LYS A 60 6.88 -4.57 15.62
C LYS A 60 7.60 -3.29 15.19
N GLN A 61 6.96 -2.48 14.35
CA GLN A 61 7.49 -1.18 13.94
C GLN A 61 7.53 -0.18 15.11
N LEU A 62 6.53 -0.18 15.99
CA LEU A 62 6.52 0.65 17.20
C LEU A 62 7.63 0.22 18.18
N GLN A 63 7.83 -1.08 18.37
CA GLN A 63 8.98 -1.58 19.13
C GLN A 63 10.30 -1.13 18.50
N SER A 64 10.44 -1.22 17.19
CA SER A 64 11.63 -0.74 16.47
C SER A 64 11.85 0.77 16.70
N LEU A 65 10.77 1.57 16.60
CA LEU A 65 10.79 3.00 16.88
C LEU A 65 11.27 3.30 18.30
N TRP A 66 10.80 2.56 19.30
CA TRP A 66 11.25 2.67 20.69
C TRP A 66 12.76 2.45 20.83
N HIS A 67 13.29 1.39 20.20
CA HIS A 67 14.72 1.10 20.20
C HIS A 67 15.55 2.16 19.47
N ILE A 68 15.03 2.70 18.35
CA ILE A 68 15.66 3.78 17.60
C ILE A 68 15.78 5.02 18.48
N LEU A 69 14.68 5.46 19.11
CA LEU A 69 14.69 6.61 20.02
C LEU A 69 15.67 6.40 21.17
N LYS A 70 15.63 5.23 21.80
CA LYS A 70 16.56 4.85 22.88
C LYS A 70 18.02 5.04 22.47
N LEU A 71 18.41 4.69 21.24
CA LEU A 71 19.81 4.78 20.81
C LEU A 71 20.20 6.16 20.24
N ILE A 72 19.25 6.86 19.63
CA ILE A 72 19.51 8.06 18.83
C ILE A 72 19.22 9.37 19.58
N ASP A 73 18.12 9.43 20.32
CA ASP A 73 17.66 10.62 21.04
C ASP A 73 17.21 10.23 22.46
N ARG A 74 18.17 10.21 23.38
CA ARG A 74 17.98 9.81 24.77
C ARG A 74 17.02 10.72 25.54
N GLU A 75 16.97 11.99 25.17
CA GLU A 75 16.16 12.99 25.85
C GLU A 75 14.68 12.80 25.48
N MET A 76 14.39 12.65 24.19
CA MET A 76 13.05 12.30 23.73
C MET A 76 12.59 10.95 24.31
N PHE A 77 13.48 9.96 24.31
CA PHE A 77 13.21 8.65 24.93
C PHE A 77 12.84 8.78 26.42
N ALA A 78 13.64 9.52 27.19
CA ALA A 78 13.40 9.71 28.62
C ALA A 78 12.07 10.42 28.90
N HIS A 79 11.75 11.46 28.12
CA HIS A 79 10.47 12.17 28.21
C HIS A 79 9.29 11.23 27.99
N LEU A 80 9.33 10.42 26.91
CA LEU A 80 8.26 9.47 26.59
C LEU A 80 8.08 8.41 27.68
N SER A 81 9.17 7.89 28.26
CA SER A 81 9.10 7.00 29.42
C SER A 81 8.46 7.68 30.63
N GLN A 82 8.82 8.94 30.91
CA GLN A 82 8.32 9.65 32.09
C GLN A 82 6.81 9.85 32.05
N ILE A 83 6.23 10.04 30.86
CA ILE A 83 4.78 10.27 30.68
C ILE A 83 4.00 8.98 30.36
N GLY A 84 4.62 7.80 30.50
CA GLY A 84 3.99 6.49 30.30
C GLY A 84 3.66 6.16 28.84
N ALA A 85 4.43 6.68 27.89
CA ALA A 85 4.21 6.53 26.45
C ALA A 85 5.16 5.51 25.78
N GLU A 86 5.65 4.51 26.50
CA GLU A 86 6.62 3.51 26.02
C GLU A 86 6.07 2.65 24.88
N SER A 87 4.76 2.45 24.86
CA SER A 87 4.07 1.66 23.84
C SER A 87 3.93 2.39 22.51
N LEU A 88 4.12 3.71 22.49
CA LEU A 88 4.05 4.57 21.29
C LEU A 88 2.75 4.45 20.48
N HIS A 89 1.63 4.01 21.08
CA HIS A 89 0.36 3.82 20.37
C HIS A 89 -0.16 5.08 19.67
N PHE A 90 0.23 6.29 20.11
CA PHE A 90 -0.07 7.55 19.41
C PHE A 90 0.46 7.58 17.96
N ALA A 91 1.50 6.78 17.64
CA ALA A 91 2.10 6.68 16.32
C ALA A 91 1.55 5.49 15.49
N PHE A 92 0.66 4.67 16.06
CA PHE A 92 0.11 3.47 15.40
C PHE A 92 -0.53 3.82 14.05
N ARG A 93 -1.41 4.82 14.04
CA ARG A 93 -2.12 5.28 12.85
C ARG A 93 -1.16 5.74 11.75
N MET A 94 -0.12 6.47 12.12
CA MET A 94 0.89 6.98 11.18
C MET A 94 1.55 5.82 10.41
N LEU A 95 1.89 4.74 11.10
CA LEU A 95 2.58 3.61 10.50
C LEU A 95 1.62 2.68 9.76
N LEU A 96 0.40 2.49 10.27
CA LEU A 96 -0.63 1.67 9.62
C LEU A 96 -0.97 2.19 8.22
N VAL A 97 -1.19 3.50 8.09
CA VAL A 97 -1.61 4.13 6.82
C VAL A 97 -0.54 5.03 6.20
N LEU A 98 0.73 4.77 6.49
CA LEU A 98 1.89 5.45 5.88
C LEU A 98 1.76 6.99 5.87
N PHE A 99 1.43 7.56 7.03
CA PHE A 99 1.31 9.01 7.29
C PHE A 99 0.16 9.70 6.55
N ARG A 100 -0.73 8.94 5.90
CA ARG A 100 -1.80 9.51 5.08
C ARG A 100 -2.73 10.44 5.87
N ARG A 101 -2.94 10.20 7.15
CA ARG A 101 -3.86 10.98 8.00
C ARG A 101 -3.19 12.20 8.62
N GLU A 102 -1.87 12.26 8.57
CA GLU A 102 -1.04 13.33 9.14
C GLU A 102 -0.60 14.35 8.08
N LEU A 103 -0.83 14.04 6.80
CA LEU A 103 -0.35 14.81 5.66
C LEU A 103 -1.50 15.22 4.72
N SER A 104 -1.25 16.31 3.99
CA SER A 104 -2.07 16.66 2.84
C SER A 104 -1.95 15.58 1.75
N PHE A 105 -2.89 15.56 0.80
CA PHE A 105 -2.86 14.59 -0.30
C PHE A 105 -1.52 14.63 -1.07
N ASN A 106 -1.10 15.83 -1.49
CA ASN A 106 0.15 16.02 -2.24
C ASN A 106 1.39 15.69 -1.41
N ASP A 107 1.40 16.03 -0.12
CA ASP A 107 2.50 15.68 0.78
C ASP A 107 2.59 14.16 0.99
N SER A 108 1.46 13.47 1.06
CA SER A 108 1.42 12.00 1.17
C SER A 108 2.09 11.36 -0.05
N LEU A 109 1.69 11.77 -1.26
CA LEU A 109 2.27 11.26 -2.51
C LEU A 109 3.78 11.51 -2.57
N CYS A 110 4.21 12.76 -2.32
CA CYS A 110 5.61 13.13 -2.30
C CYS A 110 6.40 12.31 -1.26
N MET A 111 5.82 12.06 -0.08
CA MET A 111 6.47 11.26 0.94
C MET A 111 6.61 9.80 0.52
N TRP A 112 5.57 9.22 -0.09
CA TRP A 112 5.57 7.84 -0.56
C TRP A 112 6.60 7.62 -1.67
N GLU A 113 6.62 8.47 -2.69
CA GLU A 113 7.62 8.43 -3.77
C GLU A 113 9.04 8.49 -3.23
N MET A 114 9.32 9.43 -2.31
CA MET A 114 10.64 9.56 -1.71
C MET A 114 11.01 8.35 -0.84
N MET A 115 10.05 7.74 -0.14
CA MET A 115 10.31 6.53 0.64
C MET A 115 10.61 5.33 -0.27
N TRP A 116 9.80 5.12 -1.30
CA TRP A 116 9.98 4.02 -2.25
C TRP A 116 11.28 4.15 -3.04
N ALA A 117 11.66 5.36 -3.46
CA ALA A 117 12.93 5.60 -4.12
C ALA A 117 14.13 5.33 -3.20
N ALA A 118 14.04 5.68 -1.92
CA ALA A 118 15.11 5.48 -0.95
C ALA A 118 15.27 4.01 -0.50
N ASP A 119 14.19 3.22 -0.57
CA ASP A 119 14.15 1.80 -0.21
C ASP A 119 14.00 0.90 -1.46
N PHE A 120 14.34 1.41 -2.63
CA PHE A 120 14.32 0.63 -3.86
C PHE A 120 15.34 -0.52 -3.75
N ASP A 121 14.85 -1.74 -4.00
CA ASP A 121 15.62 -2.96 -4.02
C ASP A 121 15.16 -3.78 -5.22
N GLU A 122 16.03 -3.91 -6.21
CA GLU A 122 15.79 -4.61 -7.47
C GLU A 122 15.45 -6.09 -7.24
N SER A 123 16.08 -6.72 -6.24
CA SER A 123 15.84 -8.12 -5.90
C SER A 123 14.42 -8.32 -5.36
N LEU A 124 13.97 -7.43 -4.47
CA LEU A 124 12.61 -7.45 -3.94
C LEU A 124 11.58 -7.18 -5.04
N ALA A 125 11.85 -6.21 -5.93
CA ALA A 125 10.98 -5.91 -7.06
C ALA A 125 10.81 -7.12 -8.00
N THR A 126 11.91 -7.80 -8.32
CA THR A 126 11.90 -9.00 -9.17
C THR A 126 11.13 -10.15 -8.52
N ASN A 127 11.31 -10.38 -7.21
CA ASN A 127 10.58 -11.41 -6.47
C ASN A 127 9.07 -11.11 -6.41
N LEU A 128 8.67 -9.86 -6.22
CA LEU A 128 7.26 -9.47 -6.22
C LEU A 128 6.64 -9.68 -7.60
N ALA A 129 7.37 -9.34 -8.67
CA ALA A 129 6.92 -9.52 -10.06
C ALA A 129 6.77 -10.99 -10.45
N GLN A 130 7.65 -11.88 -9.95
CA GLN A 130 7.57 -13.32 -10.20
C GLN A 130 6.39 -13.99 -9.47
N ASN A 131 5.90 -13.37 -8.39
CA ASN A 131 4.77 -13.87 -7.61
C ASN A 131 3.49 -13.05 -7.86
N CYS A 132 3.36 -12.37 -9.01
CA CYS A 132 2.13 -11.65 -9.35
C CYS A 132 0.92 -12.59 -9.35
N LEU A 133 -0.22 -12.09 -8.87
CA LEU A 133 -1.46 -12.87 -8.92
C LEU A 133 -1.86 -13.09 -10.37
N GLU A 134 -2.41 -14.26 -10.65
CA GLU A 134 -3.00 -14.52 -11.97
C GLU A 134 -4.18 -13.56 -12.21
N PRO A 135 -4.40 -13.12 -13.46
CA PRO A 135 -5.54 -12.30 -13.81
C PRO A 135 -6.85 -12.98 -13.40
N LEU A 136 -7.72 -12.24 -12.74
CA LEU A 136 -9.04 -12.72 -12.34
C LEU A 136 -9.88 -12.98 -13.60
N ALA A 137 -10.08 -14.25 -13.95
CA ALA A 137 -11.03 -14.64 -14.98
C ALA A 137 -12.45 -14.60 -14.38
N VAL A 138 -13.14 -13.46 -14.52
CA VAL A 138 -14.56 -13.36 -14.18
C VAL A 138 -15.35 -14.03 -15.30
N GLN A 139 -15.94 -15.19 -15.02
CA GLN A 139 -16.94 -15.78 -15.90
C GLN A 139 -18.20 -14.93 -15.80
N VAL A 140 -18.40 -14.04 -16.76
CA VAL A 140 -19.68 -13.32 -16.90
C VAL A 140 -20.71 -14.35 -17.35
N PRO A 141 -21.80 -14.59 -16.59
CA PRO A 141 -22.85 -15.50 -17.02
C PRO A 141 -23.42 -15.03 -18.36
N HIS A 142 -23.42 -15.93 -19.33
CA HIS A 142 -23.79 -15.64 -20.71
C HIS A 142 -25.32 -15.73 -20.89
N ASP A 143 -26.11 -15.14 -19.99
CA ASP A 143 -27.56 -15.30 -19.99
C ASP A 143 -28.30 -13.99 -19.66
N LEU A 144 -28.35 -13.11 -20.66
CA LEU A 144 -29.48 -12.20 -20.89
C LEU A 144 -29.65 -12.06 -22.40
N SER A 145 -30.07 -13.14 -23.06
CA SER A 145 -30.80 -13.03 -24.32
C SER A 145 -32.10 -12.26 -24.03
N PRO A 146 -32.45 -11.21 -24.81
CA PRO A 146 -33.72 -10.53 -24.64
C PRO A 146 -34.80 -11.35 -25.33
N ASP A 147 -35.14 -12.52 -24.78
CA ASP A 147 -36.38 -13.19 -25.13
C ASP A 147 -37.49 -12.50 -24.34
N GLY A 148 -38.08 -11.49 -24.99
CA GLY A 148 -39.30 -10.85 -24.56
C GLY A 148 -40.43 -11.88 -24.52
N GLU A 149 -40.90 -12.20 -23.33
CA GLU A 149 -42.25 -12.74 -23.15
C GLU A 149 -43.27 -11.64 -23.48
N GLU A 150 -43.61 -11.50 -24.76
CA GLU A 150 -44.82 -10.77 -25.16
C GLU A 150 -46.05 -11.61 -24.78
N ARG A 151 -46.74 -11.15 -23.73
CA ARG A 151 -48.12 -11.54 -23.44
C ARG A 151 -49.00 -11.15 -24.62
N LYS A 152 -49.62 -12.15 -25.27
CA LYS A 152 -50.70 -11.97 -26.23
C LYS A 152 -51.92 -11.36 -25.55
N GLU A 153 -52.24 -10.13 -25.91
CA GLU A 153 -53.62 -9.62 -25.87
C GLU A 153 -54.13 -9.49 -27.30
N THR A 154 -55.22 -10.22 -27.54
CA THR A 154 -55.99 -10.27 -28.79
C THR A 154 -56.75 -8.97 -28.97
N GLU A 155 -56.56 -8.27 -30.09
CA GLU A 155 -57.59 -7.38 -30.66
C GLU A 155 -57.48 -7.33 -32.19
N GLU A 156 -58.63 -7.54 -32.84
CA GLU A 156 -58.84 -7.61 -34.28
C GLU A 156 -58.86 -6.21 -34.93
N GLY A 157 -58.32 -6.08 -36.16
CA GLY A 157 -58.37 -4.79 -36.88
C GLY A 157 -57.77 -4.75 -38.29
N SER A 158 -58.43 -5.42 -39.24
CA SER A 158 -58.57 -5.14 -40.68
C SER A 158 -57.62 -4.16 -41.45
N SER A 159 -56.98 -4.70 -42.50
CA SER A 159 -56.90 -4.20 -43.90
C SER A 159 -55.90 -3.13 -44.41
N LYS A 160 -55.00 -3.61 -45.29
CA LYS A 160 -54.60 -3.15 -46.66
C LYS A 160 -53.68 -1.93 -46.89
N SER A 161 -52.59 -2.22 -47.63
CA SER A 161 -52.09 -1.62 -48.90
C SER A 161 -50.55 -1.45 -48.90
N SER A 162 -49.80 -2.29 -49.62
CA SER A 162 -49.29 -2.17 -51.01
C SER A 162 -48.11 -1.22 -51.22
N GLY A 163 -46.98 -1.73 -51.74
CA GLY A 163 -45.98 -0.92 -52.45
C GLY A 163 -44.54 -1.43 -52.44
N HIS A 164 -44.16 -2.16 -53.52
CA HIS A 164 -42.83 -2.46 -54.12
C HIS A 164 -41.54 -1.76 -53.59
N ALA A 165 -40.32 -2.34 -53.61
CA ALA A 165 -39.66 -3.02 -54.74
C ALA A 165 -38.35 -3.79 -54.38
N LYS A 166 -38.16 -4.94 -55.06
CA LYS A 166 -36.96 -5.49 -55.78
C LYS A 166 -35.56 -5.66 -55.11
N HIS A 167 -35.19 -6.95 -55.01
CA HIS A 167 -33.95 -7.65 -55.43
C HIS A 167 -32.53 -7.09 -55.13
N ALA A 168 -31.79 -7.82 -54.28
CA ALA A 168 -30.54 -8.55 -54.58
C ALA A 168 -30.14 -9.35 -53.32
N GLY A 169 -30.00 -10.68 -53.37
CA GLY A 169 -28.68 -11.30 -53.50
C GLY A 169 -28.13 -11.69 -52.11
N VAL A 170 -28.37 -12.94 -51.71
CA VAL A 170 -27.80 -13.56 -50.51
C VAL A 170 -26.35 -13.95 -50.80
N GLU A 171 -25.40 -13.38 -50.06
CA GLU A 171 -24.17 -14.09 -49.63
C GLU A 171 -23.83 -13.64 -48.19
N HIS A 172 -23.63 -14.63 -47.34
CA HIS A 172 -23.24 -14.56 -45.92
C HIS A 172 -21.87 -13.91 -45.77
N ASP A 173 -21.70 -13.00 -44.81
CA ASP A 173 -20.38 -12.56 -44.34
C ASP A 173 -20.39 -12.56 -42.80
N ASP A 174 -20.16 -13.74 -42.22
CA ASP A 174 -19.93 -13.95 -40.79
C ASP A 174 -18.52 -13.45 -40.42
N ASP A 175 -18.31 -12.13 -40.38
CA ASP A 175 -17.00 -11.56 -39.98
C ASP A 175 -17.07 -10.22 -39.22
N ALA A 176 -18.26 -9.84 -38.74
CA ALA A 176 -18.49 -8.57 -38.03
C ALA A 176 -18.35 -8.66 -36.50
N VAL A 177 -18.43 -9.87 -35.90
CA VAL A 177 -18.39 -10.03 -34.43
C VAL A 177 -16.96 -10.17 -33.90
N MET A 178 -15.99 -10.50 -34.76
CA MET A 178 -14.58 -10.68 -34.36
C MET A 178 -13.71 -9.42 -34.51
N LYS A 179 -14.30 -8.27 -34.82
CA LYS A 179 -13.57 -6.98 -34.92
C LYS A 179 -13.68 -6.08 -33.68
N ILE A 180 -14.61 -6.34 -32.76
CA ILE A 180 -14.79 -5.49 -31.57
C ILE A 180 -13.77 -5.81 -30.45
N LEU A 181 -13.11 -6.97 -30.49
CA LEU A 181 -12.09 -7.36 -29.50
C LEU A 181 -10.66 -6.90 -29.83
N THR A 182 -10.47 -6.01 -30.80
CA THR A 182 -9.13 -5.54 -31.22
C THR A 182 -8.89 -4.05 -31.04
N SER A 183 -9.70 -3.33 -30.25
CA SER A 183 -9.32 -1.98 -29.84
C SER A 183 -8.15 -2.06 -28.85
N ASN A 184 -6.96 -1.85 -29.41
CA ASN A 184 -5.69 -1.67 -28.73
C ASN A 184 -5.79 -0.51 -27.72
N HIS A 185 -6.24 -0.79 -26.50
CA HIS A 185 -5.71 -0.10 -25.34
C HIS A 185 -4.49 -0.90 -24.88
N SER A 186 -3.36 -0.60 -25.51
CA SER A 186 -2.04 -0.95 -25.02
C SER A 186 -1.94 -0.56 -23.55
N PHE A 187 -1.90 -1.55 -22.66
CA PHE A 187 -1.40 -1.40 -21.29
C PHE A 187 -0.10 -0.60 -21.37
N CYS A 188 -0.11 0.64 -20.87
CA CYS A 188 1.03 1.52 -20.97
C CYS A 188 2.15 1.01 -20.04
N GLY A 189 3.18 0.39 -20.63
CA GLY A 189 4.49 0.26 -20.00
C GLY A 189 4.88 -1.10 -19.41
N LEU A 190 4.04 -2.13 -19.47
CA LEU A 190 4.45 -3.51 -19.15
C LEU A 190 4.34 -4.37 -20.41
N THR A 191 5.49 -4.65 -21.03
CA THR A 191 5.57 -5.38 -22.29
C THR A 191 4.98 -6.78 -22.20
N ARG A 192 4.28 -7.16 -23.28
CA ARG A 192 3.47 -8.36 -23.57
C ARG A 192 4.14 -9.74 -23.34
N ASN A 193 5.41 -9.80 -22.97
CA ASN A 193 6.14 -11.07 -22.75
C ASN A 193 6.01 -11.62 -21.32
N PHE A 194 5.20 -10.99 -20.48
CA PHE A 194 5.03 -11.41 -19.09
C PHE A 194 4.15 -12.66 -18.93
N TRP A 195 3.28 -12.99 -19.89
CA TRP A 195 2.15 -13.91 -19.67
C TRP A 195 2.26 -15.22 -20.46
N SER A 196 3.36 -15.95 -20.25
CA SER A 196 3.40 -17.36 -20.63
C SER A 196 4.08 -18.17 -19.53
N ARG A 197 3.35 -18.45 -18.44
CA ARG A 197 3.64 -19.65 -17.64
C ARG A 197 2.43 -20.07 -16.82
N ASN A 198 1.84 -21.17 -17.27
CA ASN A 198 0.82 -21.93 -16.59
C ASN A 198 1.52 -22.83 -15.55
N GLU A 199 1.06 -22.83 -14.29
CA GLU A 199 0.84 -24.00 -13.42
C GLU A 199 0.64 -23.55 -11.96
N ARG A 200 -0.57 -23.80 -11.45
CA ARG A 200 -1.05 -23.74 -10.04
C ARG A 200 0.03 -23.45 -8.99
N ILE A 201 0.13 -22.19 -8.57
CA ILE A 201 0.92 -21.82 -7.40
C ILE A 201 -0.02 -21.72 -6.20
N HIS A 202 0.02 -22.74 -5.34
CA HIS A 202 -0.41 -22.61 -3.96
C HIS A 202 0.35 -21.45 -3.31
N PHE A 203 -0.35 -20.57 -2.58
CA PHE A 203 0.23 -19.54 -1.72
C PHE A 203 1.25 -20.19 -0.77
N ARG A 204 2.51 -20.26 -1.20
CA ARG A 204 3.60 -20.69 -0.35
C ARG A 204 4.05 -19.43 0.37
N ASN A 205 3.99 -19.45 1.71
CA ASN A 205 4.59 -18.45 2.58
C ASN A 205 6.09 -18.32 2.25
N VAL A 206 6.43 -17.51 1.26
CA VAL A 206 7.81 -17.16 0.95
C VAL A 206 8.12 -15.90 1.74
N CYS A 207 8.48 -16.10 3.01
CA CYS A 207 9.35 -15.16 3.72
C CYS A 207 10.67 -15.10 2.94
N THR A 208 10.79 -14.16 2.00
CA THR A 208 12.11 -13.79 1.49
C THR A 208 12.90 -13.19 2.65
N THR A 209 14.14 -13.62 2.78
CA THR A 209 15.19 -13.03 3.63
C THR A 209 15.38 -11.56 3.27
N SER A 210 14.48 -10.71 3.75
CA SER A 210 14.56 -9.26 3.61
C SER A 210 15.42 -8.75 4.76
N ARG A 211 16.22 -7.72 4.48
CA ARG A 211 16.74 -6.81 5.49
C ARG A 211 15.76 -6.71 6.67
N SER A 212 16.24 -6.95 7.90
CA SER A 212 15.42 -6.92 9.10
C SER A 212 14.45 -5.73 9.04
N ARG A 213 13.13 -5.98 9.04
CA ARG A 213 12.05 -4.96 8.96
C ARG A 213 12.19 -3.80 9.96
N GLU A 214 13.07 -3.95 10.95
CA GLU A 214 13.59 -2.91 11.84
C GLU A 214 14.29 -1.76 11.09
N ASP A 215 14.64 -1.94 9.80
CA ASP A 215 15.34 -0.97 8.96
C ASP A 215 14.43 -0.14 8.03
N ALA A 216 13.13 -0.42 8.05
CA ALA A 216 12.15 0.18 7.16
C ALA A 216 12.10 1.71 7.33
N LEU A 217 12.22 2.46 6.24
CA LEU A 217 12.27 3.92 6.28
C LEU A 217 11.04 4.59 6.92
N PRO A 218 9.80 4.05 6.83
CA PRO A 218 8.66 4.61 7.56
C PRO A 218 8.90 4.74 9.08
N VAL A 219 9.56 3.75 9.70
CA VAL A 219 9.87 3.81 11.15
C VAL A 219 10.82 4.96 11.46
N PHE A 220 11.83 5.17 10.62
CA PHE A 220 12.74 6.31 10.74
C PHE A 220 12.07 7.65 10.42
N CYS A 221 11.03 7.67 9.60
CA CYS A 221 10.22 8.86 9.37
C CYS A 221 9.42 9.23 10.63
N ALA A 222 8.81 8.26 11.31
CA ALA A 222 8.16 8.50 12.60
C ALA A 222 9.16 9.04 13.64
N ALA A 223 10.36 8.45 13.72
CA ALA A 223 11.44 8.96 14.57
C ALA A 223 11.85 10.40 14.19
N ALA A 224 11.97 10.70 12.90
CA ALA A 224 12.29 12.04 12.42
C ALA A 224 11.20 13.06 12.77
N ILE A 225 9.92 12.70 12.68
CA ILE A 225 8.81 13.58 13.04
C ILE A 225 8.88 13.94 14.53
N LEU A 226 9.11 12.96 15.40
CA LEU A 226 9.29 13.18 16.84
C LEU A 226 10.47 14.11 17.11
N ILE A 227 11.65 13.80 16.56
CA ILE A 227 12.87 14.57 16.78
C ILE A 227 12.75 16.01 16.24
N LEU A 228 12.13 16.19 15.07
CA LEU A 228 11.95 17.53 14.48
C LEU A 228 10.95 18.40 15.25
N ASN A 229 10.04 17.79 16.01
CA ASN A 229 9.04 18.48 16.81
C ASN A 229 9.31 18.41 18.33
N ARG A 230 10.50 17.93 18.74
CA ARG A 230 10.83 17.65 20.15
C ARG A 230 10.54 18.79 21.12
N TYR A 231 10.82 20.03 20.72
CA TYR A 231 10.57 21.19 21.59
C TYR A 231 9.09 21.36 21.92
N LYS A 232 8.22 21.16 20.92
CA LYS A 232 6.76 21.24 21.12
C LYS A 232 6.27 20.08 21.96
N ILE A 233 6.69 18.86 21.63
CA ILE A 233 6.26 17.65 22.33
C ILE A 233 6.67 17.71 23.81
N MET A 234 7.94 17.99 24.09
CA MET A 234 8.45 18.02 25.47
C MET A 234 7.83 19.15 26.31
N LYS A 235 7.39 20.24 25.68
CA LYS A 235 6.75 21.37 26.35
C LYS A 235 5.26 21.15 26.60
N GLU A 236 4.57 20.52 25.67
CA GLU A 236 3.11 20.47 25.66
C GLU A 236 2.54 19.13 26.16
N THR A 237 3.35 18.07 26.28
CA THR A 237 2.84 16.75 26.72
C THR A 237 3.35 16.37 28.10
N HIS A 238 2.41 16.17 29.02
CA HIS A 238 2.67 15.76 30.40
C HIS A 238 2.09 14.37 30.70
N SER A 239 1.30 13.82 29.77
CA SER A 239 0.70 12.50 29.79
C SER A 239 0.69 11.88 28.38
N ILE A 240 0.42 10.57 28.29
CA ILE A 240 0.17 9.90 27.02
C ILE A 240 -1.06 10.47 26.30
N ASP A 241 -2.07 10.95 27.02
CA ASP A 241 -3.28 11.53 26.43
C ASP A 241 -2.99 12.84 25.70
N ASP A 242 -2.08 13.67 26.23
CA ASP A 242 -1.62 14.89 25.55
C ASP A 242 -0.93 14.57 24.23
N LEU A 243 -0.13 13.50 24.19
CA LEU A 243 0.49 13.01 22.96
C LEU A 243 -0.57 12.55 21.97
N ILE A 244 -1.49 11.68 22.41
CA ILE A 244 -2.58 11.18 21.57
C ILE A 244 -3.35 12.35 20.96
N LYS A 245 -3.65 13.38 21.76
CA LYS A 245 -4.30 14.60 21.30
C LYS A 245 -3.48 15.34 20.25
N ILE A 246 -2.19 15.61 20.51
CA ILE A 246 -1.30 16.30 19.56
C ILE A 246 -1.24 15.59 18.21
N PHE A 247 -1.19 14.26 18.20
CA PHE A 247 -1.13 13.46 16.98
C PHE A 247 -2.50 13.35 16.28
N ASN A 248 -3.59 13.18 17.04
CA ASN A 248 -4.93 13.10 16.46
C ASN A 248 -5.37 14.43 15.82
N ASP A 249 -5.04 15.55 16.47
CA ASP A 249 -5.36 16.90 16.01
C ASP A 249 -4.35 17.43 14.96
N ASN A 250 -3.39 16.59 14.53
CA ASN A 250 -2.36 16.93 13.55
C ASN A 250 -1.59 18.22 13.90
N LEU A 251 -1.29 18.44 15.19
CA LEU A 251 -0.66 19.67 15.69
C LEU A 251 0.86 19.74 15.41
N LEU A 252 1.43 18.68 14.85
CA LEU A 252 2.84 18.59 14.49
C LEU A 252 3.09 19.11 13.08
N LYS A 253 4.14 19.91 12.91
CA LYS A 253 4.51 20.42 11.58
C LYS A 253 5.39 19.40 10.86
N ILE A 254 4.88 18.81 9.79
CA ILE A 254 5.63 17.83 8.98
C ILE A 254 6.01 18.45 7.64
N LYS A 255 7.31 18.76 7.47
CA LYS A 255 7.87 19.14 6.16
C LYS A 255 8.47 17.90 5.50
N VAL A 256 7.76 17.29 4.56
CA VAL A 256 8.08 15.98 3.94
C VAL A 256 9.55 15.83 3.56
N ARG A 257 10.07 16.72 2.69
CA ARG A 257 11.47 16.65 2.24
C ARG A 257 12.49 16.71 3.39
N ARG A 258 12.21 17.51 4.43
CA ARG A 258 13.07 17.62 5.62
C ARG A 258 12.95 16.37 6.48
N CYS A 259 11.74 15.84 6.64
CA CYS A 259 11.48 14.58 7.35
C CYS A 259 12.29 13.44 6.73
N ILE A 260 12.13 13.17 5.43
CA ILE A 260 12.81 12.06 4.74
C ILE A 260 14.34 12.17 4.80
N ARG A 261 14.90 13.37 4.53
CA ARG A 261 16.36 13.57 4.64
C ARG A 261 16.87 13.31 6.06
N THR A 262 16.08 13.69 7.07
CA THR A 262 16.41 13.42 8.47
C THR A 262 16.32 11.93 8.75
N ALA A 263 15.25 11.26 8.31
CA ALA A 263 15.05 9.82 8.47
C ALA A 263 16.20 9.00 7.89
N ILE A 264 16.65 9.30 6.66
CA ILE A 264 17.79 8.62 6.03
C ILE A 264 19.08 8.80 6.86
N LYS A 265 19.32 10.01 7.38
CA LYS A 265 20.47 10.27 8.27
C LYS A 265 20.36 9.52 9.59
N LEU A 266 19.18 9.50 10.20
CA LEU A 266 18.91 8.75 11.44
C LEU A 266 19.13 7.26 11.23
N ARG A 267 18.67 6.71 10.11
CA ARG A 267 18.88 5.31 9.74
C ARG A 267 20.36 4.94 9.68
N LYS A 268 21.16 5.72 8.95
CA LYS A 268 22.62 5.52 8.89
C LYS A 268 23.26 5.60 10.28
N LYS A 269 22.88 6.61 11.07
CA LYS A 269 23.39 6.82 12.44
C LYS A 269 23.02 5.66 13.38
N TYR A 270 21.81 5.11 13.26
CA TYR A 270 21.31 4.01 14.07
C TYR A 270 22.13 2.74 13.83
N PHE A 271 22.28 2.33 12.57
CA PHE A 271 23.07 1.14 12.24
C PHE A 271 24.54 1.30 12.61
N TYR A 272 25.14 2.49 12.40
CA TYR A 272 26.50 2.76 12.86
C TYR A 272 26.66 2.54 14.38
N LYS A 273 25.73 3.07 15.19
CA LYS A 273 25.77 2.88 16.64
C LYS A 273 25.48 1.43 17.05
N LEU A 274 24.59 0.74 16.34
CA LEU A 274 24.25 -0.65 16.61
C LEU A 274 25.47 -1.56 16.40
N VAL A 275 26.19 -1.40 15.29
CA VAL A 275 27.44 -2.14 15.00
C VAL A 275 28.51 -1.84 16.04
N LYS A 276 28.72 -0.55 16.39
CA LYS A 276 29.70 -0.17 17.41
C LYS A 276 29.38 -0.75 18.80
N LYS A 277 28.10 -0.88 19.14
CA LYS A 277 27.67 -1.49 20.40
C LYS A 277 27.95 -3.00 20.43
N ASN A 278 27.77 -3.68 19.30
CA ASN A 278 27.97 -5.13 19.19
C ASN A 278 29.44 -5.53 19.04
N ASN A 279 30.30 -4.63 18.54
CA ASN A 279 31.75 -4.80 18.46
C ASN A 279 32.48 -3.70 19.25
N PRO A 280 32.55 -3.81 20.59
CA PRO A 280 33.38 -2.90 21.38
C PRO A 280 34.85 -3.09 20.98
N SER A 281 35.51 -2.01 20.55
CA SER A 281 36.97 -2.00 20.35
C SER A 281 37.66 -2.51 21.62
N PRO A 282 38.71 -3.34 21.54
CA PRO A 282 39.41 -3.82 22.72
C PRO A 282 39.89 -2.60 23.52
N GLN A 283 39.51 -2.54 24.79
CA GLN A 283 40.01 -1.51 25.69
C GLN A 283 41.53 -1.57 25.63
N THR A 284 42.17 -0.46 25.23
CA THR A 284 43.59 -0.25 25.43
C THR A 284 43.83 -0.41 26.93
N GLY A 285 44.32 -1.57 27.32
CA GLY A 285 44.75 -1.82 28.69
C GLY A 285 45.74 -0.74 29.05
N SER A 286 45.49 -0.07 30.18
CA SER A 286 46.51 0.69 30.87
C SER A 286 47.69 -0.25 31.09
N VAL A 287 48.73 -0.07 30.27
CA VAL A 287 50.03 -0.63 30.58
C VAL A 287 50.57 0.26 31.69
N ASN A 288 50.40 -0.20 32.93
CA ASN A 288 51.16 0.32 34.06
C ASN A 288 52.63 -0.04 33.81
N TRP A 289 53.46 0.97 33.56
CA TRP A 289 54.90 0.94 33.82
C TRP A 289 55.17 1.94 34.93
#